data_AF-A0A0F9J515-F1
#
_entry.id   AF-A0A0F9J515-F1
#
_cell.length_a   1.000
_cell.length_b   1.000
_cell.length_c   1.000
_cell.angle_alpha   90.00
_cell.angle_beta   90.00
_cell.angle_gamma   90.00
#
_symmetry.space_group_name_H-M   'P 1'
#
loop_
_entity.id
_entity.type
_entity.pdbx_description
1 polymer ?
#
loop_
_entity_poly.entity_id
_entity_poly.type
_entity_poly.pdbx_seq_one_letter_code
_entity_poly.pdbx_strand_id
1 'polypeptide(L)'
;MLLTATSANLFPSPAVIHFKRERSTCSTCHESLKVRKTRLGKRASTLAIGDFIGHETVYFCPRCGRVFYSIELRSLIPENCNFGYDIIVFVGKSLFLQSRNYQEIRLELQRRNVRISESEIAFLGKKFVLYLGLLHRSVRYKLEKYMHMNGGYILHMDGTCDGGSPHLISVLDGITKIVLDNRKLSSENAEELIPFLEDIKKSYGVP
;
A
#
# COMPACT_ATOMS: atom_id res chain seq x y z
N MET A 1 22.17 -12.67 -27.39
CA MET A 1 21.51 -11.70 -26.49
C MET A 1 20.02 -11.93 -26.55
N LEU A 2 19.43 -12.56 -25.53
CA LEU A 2 17.98 -12.69 -25.44
C LEU A 2 17.43 -11.33 -25.01
N LEU A 3 16.81 -10.61 -25.95
CA LEU A 3 15.99 -9.46 -25.63
C LEU A 3 14.84 -9.94 -24.74
N THR A 4 14.95 -9.73 -23.43
CA THR A 4 13.81 -9.86 -22.53
C THR A 4 12.72 -8.93 -23.05
N ALA A 5 11.61 -9.49 -23.51
CA ALA A 5 10.48 -8.74 -24.04
C ALA A 5 9.95 -7.83 -22.91
N THR A 6 10.24 -6.53 -23.02
CA THR A 6 9.65 -5.50 -22.16
C THR A 6 8.53 -4.82 -22.92
N SER A 7 7.51 -4.31 -22.22
CA SER A 7 6.37 -3.63 -22.86
C SER A 7 6.79 -2.48 -23.78
N ALA A 8 7.87 -1.75 -23.42
CA ALA A 8 8.47 -0.69 -24.22
C ALA A 8 8.90 -1.14 -25.62
N ASN A 9 9.36 -2.40 -25.72
CA ASN A 9 9.87 -2.99 -26.94
C ASN A 9 8.76 -3.68 -27.75
N LEU A 10 7.58 -3.87 -27.16
CA LEU A 10 6.45 -4.58 -27.76
C LEU A 10 5.43 -3.64 -28.40
N PHE A 11 5.33 -2.39 -27.94
CA PHE A 11 4.32 -1.44 -28.43
C PHE A 11 4.92 -0.06 -28.74
N PRO A 12 4.69 0.52 -29.94
CA PRO A 12 5.18 1.85 -30.31
C PRO A 12 4.44 2.98 -29.56
N SER A 13 3.29 2.68 -28.97
CA SER A 13 2.49 3.56 -28.14
C SER A 13 2.11 2.86 -26.84
N PRO A 14 1.80 3.61 -25.75
CA PRO A 14 1.36 3.00 -24.50
C PRO A 14 0.14 2.11 -24.73
N ALA A 15 0.15 0.90 -24.15
CA ALA A 15 -0.95 -0.05 -24.28
C ALA A 15 -2.26 0.59 -23.76
N VAL A 16 -3.36 0.38 -24.48
CA VAL A 16 -4.70 0.82 -24.03
C VAL A 16 -5.41 -0.37 -23.41
N ILE A 17 -5.78 -0.25 -22.13
CA ILE A 17 -6.40 -1.33 -21.36
C ILE A 17 -7.80 -0.88 -20.91
N HIS A 18 -8.80 -1.71 -21.22
CA HIS A 18 -10.19 -1.45 -20.87
C HIS A 18 -10.59 -2.19 -19.59
N PHE A 19 -10.87 -1.41 -18.56
CA PHE A 19 -11.33 -1.88 -17.26
C PHE A 19 -12.84 -1.75 -17.17
N LYS A 20 -13.52 -2.89 -17.05
CA LYS A 20 -14.96 -2.96 -16.80
C LYS A 20 -15.22 -3.73 -15.52
N ARG A 21 -16.47 -3.75 -15.09
CA ARG A 21 -16.90 -4.63 -14.01
C ARG A 21 -17.05 -6.05 -14.56
N GLU A 22 -16.59 -7.04 -13.81
CA GLU A 22 -16.74 -8.46 -14.16
C GLU A 22 -18.21 -8.90 -14.18
N ARG A 23 -18.99 -8.42 -13.20
CA ARG A 23 -20.42 -8.72 -13.07
C ARG A 23 -21.27 -7.59 -13.64
N SER A 24 -22.24 -7.96 -14.47
CA SER A 24 -23.25 -7.05 -15.03
C SER A 24 -24.47 -6.85 -14.14
N THR A 25 -24.50 -7.42 -12.92
CA THR A 25 -25.65 -7.34 -12.01
C THR A 25 -25.31 -6.67 -10.67
N CYS A 26 -26.31 -6.03 -10.07
CA CYS A 26 -26.20 -5.40 -8.75
C CYS A 26 -26.07 -6.47 -7.65
N SER A 27 -25.08 -6.33 -6.77
CA SER A 27 -24.84 -7.27 -5.67
C SER A 27 -25.92 -7.27 -4.58
N THR A 28 -26.88 -6.34 -4.62
CA THR A 28 -27.95 -6.20 -3.62
C THR A 28 -29.32 -6.30 -4.27
N CYS A 29 -29.53 -5.65 -5.42
CA CYS A 29 -30.82 -5.61 -6.08
C CYS A 29 -30.98 -6.70 -7.14
N HIS A 30 -29.90 -7.39 -7.51
CA HIS A 30 -29.82 -8.38 -8.60
C HIS A 30 -30.21 -7.86 -10.00
N GLU A 31 -30.58 -6.58 -10.11
CA GLU A 31 -30.85 -5.89 -11.36
C GLU A 31 -29.63 -5.78 -12.27
N SER A 32 -29.88 -5.77 -13.58
CA SER A 32 -28.86 -5.48 -14.58
C SER A 32 -28.34 -4.05 -14.44
N LEU A 33 -27.02 -3.91 -14.37
CA LEU A 33 -26.33 -2.65 -14.27
C LEU A 33 -26.33 -1.94 -15.62
N LYS A 34 -26.53 -0.62 -15.58
CA LYS A 34 -26.43 0.24 -16.77
C LYS A 34 -25.11 0.98 -16.76
N VAL A 35 -24.55 1.22 -17.94
CA VAL A 35 -23.36 2.07 -18.08
C VAL A 35 -23.75 3.48 -17.63
N ARG A 36 -22.99 4.04 -16.69
CA ARG A 36 -23.13 5.44 -16.28
C ARG A 36 -22.26 6.34 -17.15
N LYS A 37 -20.99 5.97 -17.29
CA LYS A 37 -19.99 6.70 -18.09
C LYS A 37 -18.75 5.83 -18.32
N THR A 38 -17.98 6.17 -19.34
CA THR A 38 -16.62 5.63 -19.54
C THR A 38 -15.60 6.76 -19.34
N ARG A 39 -14.66 6.54 -18.41
CA ARG A 39 -13.52 7.44 -18.16
C ARG A 39 -12.38 7.01 -19.06
N LEU A 40 -11.95 7.89 -19.96
CA LEU A 40 -10.88 7.60 -20.91
C LEU A 40 -9.56 8.27 -20.47
N GLY A 41 -8.44 7.80 -21.01
CA GLY A 41 -7.17 8.51 -20.93
C GLY A 41 -6.47 8.51 -19.57
N LYS A 42 -6.84 7.66 -18.60
CA LYS A 42 -6.11 7.60 -17.32
C LYS A 42 -4.72 7.03 -17.58
N ARG A 43 -3.69 7.87 -17.47
CA ARG A 43 -2.30 7.41 -17.49
C ARG A 43 -2.00 6.63 -16.22
N ALA A 44 -1.39 5.47 -16.39
CA ALA A 44 -1.11 4.56 -15.30
C ALA A 44 0.16 3.75 -15.56
N SER A 45 0.81 3.29 -14.50
CA SER A 45 2.00 2.44 -14.60
C SER A 45 1.98 1.35 -13.54
N THR A 46 2.41 0.15 -13.91
CA THR A 46 2.70 -0.98 -12.99
C THR A 46 4.06 -1.56 -13.34
N LEU A 47 4.68 -2.33 -12.45
CA LEU A 47 5.95 -3.01 -12.75
C LEU A 47 5.79 -4.07 -13.83
N ALA A 48 4.64 -4.73 -13.90
CA ALA A 48 4.37 -5.79 -14.87
C ALA A 48 4.16 -5.25 -16.29
N ILE A 49 3.49 -4.10 -16.43
CA ILE A 49 3.07 -3.56 -17.73
C ILE A 49 3.95 -2.36 -18.15
N GLY A 50 4.60 -1.66 -17.23
CA GLY A 50 5.14 -0.33 -17.50
C GLY A 50 4.01 0.69 -17.67
N ASP A 51 4.26 1.75 -18.45
CA ASP A 51 3.28 2.80 -18.73
C ASP A 51 2.15 2.33 -19.68
N PHE A 52 0.89 2.63 -19.33
CA PHE A 52 -0.30 2.31 -20.12
C PHE A 52 -1.42 3.37 -19.94
N ILE A 53 -2.43 3.30 -20.81
CA ILE A 53 -3.65 4.11 -20.75
C ILE A 53 -4.82 3.24 -20.32
N GLY A 54 -5.40 3.55 -19.16
CA GLY A 54 -6.59 2.88 -18.63
C GLY A 54 -7.88 3.57 -19.06
N HIS A 55 -8.81 2.79 -19.62
CA HIS A 55 -10.19 3.18 -19.90
C HIS A 55 -11.12 2.48 -18.92
N GLU A 56 -11.79 3.21 -18.03
CA GLU A 56 -12.69 2.63 -17.02
C GLU A 56 -14.17 2.85 -17.38
N THR A 57 -14.91 1.78 -17.61
CA THR A 57 -16.38 1.84 -17.71
C THR A 57 -17.00 1.74 -16.31
N VAL A 58 -17.67 2.81 -15.90
CA VAL A 58 -18.38 2.92 -14.62
C VAL A 58 -19.85 2.60 -14.83
N TYR A 59 -20.39 1.74 -13.98
CA TYR A 59 -21.77 1.28 -14.02
C TYR A 59 -22.58 1.87 -12.87
N PHE A 60 -23.90 1.83 -12.98
CA PHE A 60 -24.81 2.10 -11.87
C PHE A 60 -26.01 1.16 -11.89
N CYS A 61 -26.61 0.93 -10.71
CA CYS A 61 -27.86 0.20 -10.60
C CYS A 61 -29.04 1.15 -10.81
N PRO A 62 -29.94 0.91 -11.78
CA PRO A 62 -31.09 1.78 -12.01
C PRO A 62 -32.11 1.76 -10.85
N ARG A 63 -32.13 0.68 -10.05
CA ARG A 63 -33.08 0.52 -8.94
C ARG A 63 -32.65 1.22 -7.65
N CYS A 64 -31.38 1.11 -7.27
CA CYS A 64 -30.88 1.68 -6.00
C CYS A 64 -29.86 2.81 -6.16
N GLY A 65 -29.52 3.19 -7.39
CA GLY A 65 -28.59 4.30 -7.69
C GLY A 65 -27.11 4.02 -7.36
N ARG A 66 -26.78 2.88 -6.75
CA ARG A 66 -25.38 2.55 -6.38
C ARG A 66 -24.48 2.50 -7.62
N VAL A 67 -23.29 3.08 -7.49
CA VAL A 67 -22.28 3.18 -8.54
C VAL A 67 -21.24 2.08 -8.37
N PHE A 68 -20.83 1.46 -9.47
CA PHE A 68 -19.86 0.37 -9.48
C PHE A 68 -18.70 0.70 -10.43
N TYR A 69 -17.49 0.49 -9.91
CA TYR A 69 -16.22 0.72 -10.58
C TYR A 69 -15.57 -0.62 -10.96
N SER A 70 -14.49 -0.57 -11.74
CA SER A 70 -13.72 -1.78 -12.02
C SER A 70 -12.97 -2.23 -10.77
N ILE A 71 -13.18 -3.49 -10.37
CA ILE A 71 -12.47 -4.10 -9.24
C ILE A 71 -11.01 -4.32 -9.63
N GLU A 72 -10.76 -4.79 -10.85
CA GLU A 72 -9.43 -5.00 -11.41
C GLU A 72 -8.58 -3.72 -11.35
N LEU A 73 -9.07 -2.60 -11.89
CA LEU A 73 -8.32 -1.33 -11.85
C LEU A 73 -8.02 -0.88 -10.42
N ARG A 74 -9.02 -1.01 -9.52
CA ARG A 74 -8.88 -0.65 -8.10
C ARG A 74 -7.94 -1.57 -7.32
N SER A 75 -7.79 -2.82 -7.76
CA SER A 75 -6.84 -3.78 -7.18
C SER A 75 -5.40 -3.51 -7.62
N LEU A 76 -5.23 -2.92 -8.80
CA LEU A 76 -3.91 -2.59 -9.36
C LEU A 76 -3.42 -1.24 -8.85
N ILE A 77 -4.28 -0.23 -8.83
CA ILE A 77 -3.89 1.17 -8.63
C ILE A 77 -4.78 1.83 -7.57
N PRO A 78 -4.20 2.45 -6.53
CA PRO A 78 -4.98 3.20 -5.55
C PRO A 78 -5.72 4.38 -6.19
N GLU A 79 -6.85 4.76 -5.58
CA GLU A 79 -7.60 5.92 -6.03
C GLU A 79 -6.72 7.18 -6.07
N ASN A 80 -6.96 8.03 -7.07
CA ASN A 80 -6.24 9.28 -7.31
C ASN A 80 -4.71 9.10 -7.49
N CYS A 81 -4.26 7.93 -7.94
CA CYS A 81 -2.86 7.66 -8.25
C CYS A 81 -2.69 7.17 -9.69
N ASN A 82 -1.49 7.36 -10.23
CA ASN A 82 -1.09 6.84 -11.53
C ASN A 82 -0.19 5.60 -11.39
N PHE A 83 0.43 5.38 -10.24
CA PHE A 83 1.32 4.24 -10.01
C PHE A 83 0.61 3.13 -9.23
N GLY A 84 0.82 1.90 -9.67
CA GLY A 84 0.28 0.71 -9.03
C GLY A 84 0.81 0.47 -7.63
N TYR A 85 0.10 -0.38 -6.87
CA TYR A 85 0.51 -0.80 -5.54
C TYR A 85 1.88 -1.49 -5.56
N ASP A 86 2.19 -2.22 -6.63
CA ASP A 86 3.48 -2.88 -6.85
C ASP A 86 4.66 -1.90 -6.94
N ILE A 87 4.49 -0.77 -7.64
CA ILE A 87 5.47 0.31 -7.70
C ILE A 87 5.62 0.98 -6.33
N ILE A 88 4.51 1.24 -5.62
CA ILE A 88 4.56 1.81 -4.25
C ILE A 88 5.37 0.91 -3.32
N VAL A 89 5.13 -0.40 -3.36
CA VAL A 89 5.87 -1.39 -2.57
C VAL A 89 7.34 -1.44 -2.98
N PHE A 90 7.63 -1.40 -4.28
CA PHE A 90 9.01 -1.39 -4.78
C PHE A 90 9.78 -0.15 -4.30
N VAL A 91 9.18 1.04 -4.43
CA VAL A 91 9.77 2.30 -3.94
C VAL A 91 10.00 2.21 -2.43
N GLY A 92 8.99 1.81 -1.66
CA GLY A 92 9.09 1.67 -0.21
C GLY A 92 10.22 0.74 0.23
N LYS A 93 10.27 -0.48 -0.33
CA LYS A 93 11.34 -1.44 -0.01
C LYS A 93 12.72 -0.92 -0.42
N SER A 94 12.83 -0.27 -1.58
CA SER A 94 14.11 0.28 -2.04
C SER A 94 14.63 1.39 -1.12
N LEU A 95 13.74 2.27 -0.65
CA LEU A 95 14.09 3.35 0.27
C LEU A 95 14.45 2.84 1.66
N PHE A 96 13.57 2.03 2.26
CA PHE A 96 13.63 1.75 3.70
C PHE A 96 14.34 0.45 4.07
N LEU A 97 14.45 -0.51 3.14
CA LEU A 97 15.14 -1.78 3.39
C LEU A 97 16.49 -1.89 2.67
N GLN A 98 16.64 -1.20 1.55
CA GLN A 98 17.85 -1.29 0.70
C GLN A 98 18.69 0.00 0.73
N SER A 99 18.22 1.02 1.43
CA SER A 99 18.90 2.31 1.58
C SER A 99 19.30 2.98 0.25
N ARG A 100 18.51 2.76 -0.80
CA ARG A 100 18.77 3.34 -2.13
C ARG A 100 18.31 4.79 -2.20
N ASN A 101 19.06 5.61 -2.94
CA ASN A 101 18.68 7.00 -3.17
C ASN A 101 17.65 7.12 -4.31
N TYR A 102 17.05 8.31 -4.45
CA TYR A 102 15.98 8.54 -5.44
C TYR A 102 16.45 8.37 -6.88
N GLN A 103 17.69 8.74 -7.19
CA GLN A 103 18.24 8.62 -8.54
C GLN A 103 18.42 7.15 -8.93
N GLU A 104 18.93 6.31 -8.03
CA GLU A 104 19.06 4.86 -8.24
C GLU A 104 17.70 4.21 -8.51
N ILE A 105 16.71 4.52 -7.68
CA ILE A 105 15.34 4.01 -7.82
C ILE A 105 14.73 4.45 -9.15
N ARG A 106 14.92 5.73 -9.52
CA ARG A 106 14.45 6.28 -10.79
C ARG A 106 15.06 5.55 -11.99
N LEU A 107 16.37 5.33 -11.98
CA LEU A 107 17.07 4.62 -13.06
C LEU A 107 16.61 3.16 -13.18
N GLU A 108 16.37 2.48 -12.06
CA GLU A 108 15.85 1.12 -12.10
C GLU A 108 14.41 1.05 -12.63
N LEU A 109 13.53 1.95 -12.18
CA LEU A 109 12.15 2.02 -12.69
C LEU A 109 12.13 2.37 -14.17
N GLN A 110 13.02 3.25 -14.63
CA GLN A 110 13.15 3.59 -16.04
C GLN A 110 13.55 2.37 -16.90
N ARG A 111 14.45 1.52 -16.40
CA ARG A 111 14.81 0.25 -17.08
C ARG A 111 13.63 -0.72 -17.18
N ARG A 112 12.65 -0.59 -16.29
CA ARG A 112 11.39 -1.35 -16.30
C ARG A 112 10.26 -0.61 -17.03
N ASN A 113 10.58 0.40 -17.84
CA ASN A 113 9.62 1.21 -18.60
C ASN A 113 8.58 1.93 -17.72
N VAL A 114 8.98 2.35 -16.52
CA VAL A 114 8.19 3.18 -15.62
C VAL A 114 8.85 4.54 -15.54
N ARG A 115 8.20 5.57 -16.09
CA ARG A 115 8.71 6.94 -16.04
C ARG A 115 8.21 7.65 -14.79
N ILE A 116 9.13 8.07 -13.93
CA ILE A 116 8.82 8.68 -12.64
C ILE A 116 9.86 9.76 -12.29
N SER A 117 9.41 10.83 -11.63
CA SER A 117 10.31 11.86 -11.07
C SER A 117 10.78 11.49 -9.67
N GLU A 118 11.87 12.10 -9.22
CA GLU A 118 12.37 11.91 -7.85
C GLU A 118 11.39 12.47 -6.80
N SER A 119 10.67 13.55 -7.12
CA SER A 119 9.60 14.09 -6.28
C SER A 119 8.44 13.11 -6.11
N GLU A 120 8.08 12.40 -7.17
CA GLU A 120 7.04 11.37 -7.11
C GLU A 120 7.54 10.14 -6.34
N ILE A 121 8.81 9.73 -6.48
CA ILE A 121 9.43 8.69 -5.65
C ILE A 121 9.33 9.05 -4.16
N ALA A 122 9.67 10.30 -3.79
CA ALA A 122 9.55 10.77 -2.42
C ALA A 122 8.10 10.72 -1.92
N PHE A 123 7.13 11.07 -2.77
CA PHE A 123 5.70 10.99 -2.45
C PHE A 123 5.23 9.53 -2.26
N LEU A 124 5.60 8.63 -3.18
CA LEU A 124 5.25 7.20 -3.08
C LEU A 124 5.91 6.55 -1.85
N GLY A 125 7.11 6.99 -1.45
CA GLY A 125 7.75 6.55 -0.21
C GLY A 125 6.92 6.90 1.03
N LYS A 126 6.42 8.13 1.13
CA LYS A 126 5.49 8.53 2.21
C LYS A 126 4.19 7.71 2.18
N LYS A 127 3.65 7.51 0.99
CA LYS A 127 2.42 6.72 0.77
C LYS A 127 2.60 5.25 1.20
N PHE A 128 3.77 4.67 0.92
CA PHE A 128 4.12 3.32 1.36
C PHE A 128 4.09 3.19 2.88
N VAL A 129 4.76 4.09 3.61
CA VAL A 129 4.77 4.06 5.09
C VAL A 129 3.36 4.21 5.66
N LEU A 130 2.56 5.14 5.10
CA LEU A 130 1.17 5.33 5.50
C LEU A 130 0.33 4.07 5.27
N TYR A 131 0.41 3.48 4.08
CA TYR A 131 -0.33 2.26 3.75
C TYR A 131 0.09 1.08 4.62
N LEU A 132 1.39 0.90 4.85
CA LEU A 132 1.91 -0.13 5.73
C LEU A 132 1.35 0.04 7.15
N GLY A 133 1.36 1.26 7.70
CA GLY A 133 0.81 1.55 9.02
C GLY A 133 -0.70 1.32 9.12
N LEU A 134 -1.47 1.71 8.10
CA LEU A 134 -2.92 1.45 8.05
C LEU A 134 -3.23 -0.04 7.94
N LEU A 135 -2.52 -0.76 7.08
CA LEU A 135 -2.67 -2.21 6.92
C LEU A 135 -2.32 -2.94 8.21
N HIS A 136 -1.19 -2.58 8.83
CA HIS A 136 -0.75 -3.14 10.11
C HIS A 136 -1.82 -3.00 11.19
N ARG A 137 -2.40 -1.80 11.33
CA ARG A 137 -3.52 -1.55 12.26
C ARG A 137 -4.78 -2.35 11.90
N SER A 138 -5.10 -2.48 10.61
CA SER A 138 -6.31 -3.19 10.16
C SER A 138 -6.25 -4.70 10.46
N VAL A 139 -5.05 -5.27 10.58
CA VAL A 139 -4.86 -6.70 10.88
C VAL A 139 -4.56 -6.96 12.36
N ARG A 140 -4.58 -5.94 13.22
CA ARG A 140 -4.29 -6.02 14.65
C ARG A 140 -5.02 -7.17 15.36
N TYR A 141 -6.32 -7.32 15.12
CA TYR A 141 -7.12 -8.39 15.71
C TYR A 141 -6.67 -9.80 15.27
N LYS A 142 -6.21 -9.95 14.02
CA LYS A 142 -5.65 -11.22 13.55
C LYS A 142 -4.32 -11.52 14.25
N LEU A 143 -3.52 -10.49 14.48
CA LEU A 143 -2.25 -10.60 15.19
C LEU A 143 -2.47 -10.96 16.67
N GLU A 144 -3.41 -10.32 17.35
CA GLU A 144 -3.83 -10.68 18.72
C GLU A 144 -4.23 -12.16 18.82
N LYS A 145 -5.12 -12.63 17.93
CA LYS A 145 -5.50 -14.04 17.88
C LYS A 145 -4.32 -14.97 17.65
N TYR A 146 -3.44 -14.61 16.73
CA TYR A 146 -2.25 -15.39 16.44
C TYR A 146 -1.34 -15.50 17.65
N MET A 147 -1.13 -14.41 18.41
CA MET A 147 -0.36 -14.45 19.65
C MET A 147 -1.03 -15.32 20.72
N HIS A 148 -2.36 -15.19 20.90
CA HIS A 148 -3.08 -16.04 21.85
C HIS A 148 -2.95 -17.54 21.52
N MET A 149 -3.01 -17.91 20.23
CA MET A 149 -2.78 -19.28 19.78
C MET A 149 -1.35 -19.78 20.04
N ASN A 150 -0.37 -18.88 20.17
CA ASN A 150 1.01 -19.19 20.53
C ASN A 150 1.26 -19.14 22.05
N GLY A 151 0.20 -19.08 22.87
CA GLY A 151 0.29 -19.07 24.33
C GLY A 151 0.51 -17.68 24.94
N GLY A 152 0.34 -16.61 24.15
CA GLY A 152 0.63 -15.23 24.57
C GLY A 152 1.74 -14.60 23.73
N TYR A 153 2.40 -13.59 24.28
CA TYR A 153 3.51 -12.91 23.62
C TYR A 153 4.51 -12.39 24.66
N ILE A 154 5.78 -12.28 24.27
CA ILE A 154 6.79 -11.65 25.13
C ILE A 154 7.02 -10.23 24.62
N LEU A 155 6.70 -9.21 25.40
CA LEU A 155 6.92 -7.84 24.97
C LEU A 155 8.42 -7.49 25.02
N HIS A 156 9.05 -7.31 23.86
CA HIS A 156 10.32 -6.59 23.76
C HIS A 156 10.04 -5.17 23.30
N MET A 157 10.70 -4.22 23.96
CA MET A 157 10.61 -2.79 23.67
C MET A 157 12.02 -2.24 23.54
N ASP A 158 12.25 -1.47 22.48
CA ASP A 158 13.51 -0.78 22.26
C ASP A 158 13.25 0.63 21.72
N GLY A 159 14.18 1.54 21.96
CA GLY A 159 14.08 2.95 21.60
C GLY A 159 15.31 3.41 20.84
N THR A 160 15.11 4.18 19.77
CA THR A 160 16.21 4.83 19.04
C THR A 160 15.93 6.31 18.85
N CYS A 161 16.95 7.16 18.91
CA CYS A 161 16.84 8.60 18.63
C CYS A 161 17.96 9.07 17.71
N ASP A 162 17.74 10.20 17.05
CA ASP A 162 18.75 10.93 16.27
C ASP A 162 18.91 12.33 16.89
N GLY A 163 20.07 12.61 17.48
CA GLY A 163 20.35 13.91 18.13
C GLY A 163 19.65 14.17 19.48
N GLY A 164 18.92 13.18 20.03
CA GLY A 164 18.40 13.18 21.42
C GLY A 164 16.87 13.17 21.57
N SER A 165 16.10 13.61 20.56
CA SER A 165 14.63 13.49 20.54
C SER A 165 14.08 13.80 19.13
N PRO A 166 12.86 13.33 18.78
CA PRO A 166 12.02 12.36 19.49
C PRO A 166 12.59 10.94 19.41
N HIS A 167 12.28 10.13 20.41
CA HIS A 167 12.62 8.70 20.42
C HIS A 167 11.58 7.92 19.61
N LEU A 168 12.03 7.11 18.66
CA LEU A 168 11.21 6.11 18.01
C LEU A 168 11.23 4.86 18.88
N ILE A 169 10.14 4.64 19.62
CA ILE A 169 9.94 3.42 20.40
C ILE A 169 9.30 2.37 19.50
N SER A 170 9.91 1.18 19.48
CA SER A 170 9.45 0.02 18.74
C SER A 170 9.16 -1.12 19.71
N VAL A 171 7.99 -1.73 19.58
CA VAL A 171 7.61 -2.90 20.38
C VAL A 171 7.38 -4.09 19.46
N LEU A 172 7.86 -5.26 19.87
CA LEU A 172 7.68 -6.51 19.14
C LEU A 172 7.30 -7.66 20.09
N ASP A 173 6.62 -8.65 19.54
CA ASP A 173 6.48 -9.95 20.18
C ASP A 173 7.79 -10.75 20.02
N GLY A 174 8.42 -11.08 21.15
CA GLY A 174 9.65 -11.84 21.24
C GLY A 174 9.55 -13.27 20.73
N ILE A 175 8.35 -13.85 20.66
CA ILE A 175 8.11 -15.20 20.11
C ILE A 175 8.07 -15.14 18.58
N THR A 176 7.11 -14.40 18.03
CA THR A 176 6.87 -14.38 16.58
C THR A 176 7.79 -13.41 15.83
N LYS A 177 8.50 -12.54 16.57
CA LYS A 177 9.32 -11.43 16.04
C LYS A 177 8.53 -10.41 15.23
N ILE A 178 7.21 -10.39 15.39
CA ILE A 178 6.35 -9.42 14.71
C ILE A 178 6.36 -8.11 15.50
N VAL A 179 6.62 -7.01 14.79
CA VAL A 179 6.51 -5.65 15.35
C VAL A 179 5.04 -5.35 15.64
N LEU A 180 4.72 -5.01 16.88
CA LEU A 180 3.35 -4.75 17.35
C LEU A 180 2.92 -3.31 17.12
N ASP A 181 3.81 -2.34 17.38
CA ASP A 181 3.59 -0.92 17.16
C ASP A 181 4.93 -0.15 17.12
N ASN A 182 4.91 1.05 16.52
CA ASN A 182 6.01 1.99 16.53
C ASN A 182 5.46 3.39 16.83
N ARG A 183 6.02 4.09 17.82
CA ARG A 183 5.56 5.42 18.21
C ARG A 183 6.74 6.36 18.41
N LYS A 184 6.65 7.56 17.82
CA LYS A 184 7.56 8.67 18.15
C LYS A 184 7.07 9.31 19.44
N LEU A 185 7.90 9.30 20.47
CA LEU A 185 7.67 9.95 21.75
C LEU A 185 8.61 11.16 21.87
N SER A 186 8.08 12.28 22.33
CA SER A 186 8.86 13.50 22.55
C SER A 186 9.89 13.33 23.67
N SER A 187 9.58 12.47 24.65
CA SER A 187 10.46 12.12 25.76
C SER A 187 10.24 10.68 26.19
N GLU A 188 11.23 10.09 26.88
CA GLU A 188 11.13 8.76 27.50
C GLU A 188 10.49 8.83 28.90
N ASN A 189 9.71 9.88 29.17
CA ASN A 189 9.09 10.05 30.48
C ASN A 189 7.91 9.07 30.67
N ALA A 190 7.54 8.86 31.93
CA ALA A 190 6.44 7.96 32.28
C ALA A 190 5.08 8.45 31.73
N GLU A 191 4.90 9.75 31.56
CA GLU A 191 3.66 10.35 31.07
C GLU A 191 3.34 9.95 29.62
N GLU A 192 4.36 9.75 28.79
CA GLU A 192 4.21 9.29 27.41
C GLU A 192 4.27 7.75 27.28
N LEU A 193 5.13 7.10 28.08
CA LEU A 193 5.33 5.65 28.02
C LEU A 193 4.16 4.86 28.59
N ILE A 194 3.57 5.30 29.72
CA ILE A 194 2.46 4.55 30.35
C ILE A 194 1.25 4.46 29.41
N PRO A 195 0.74 5.55 28.80
CA PRO A 195 -0.36 5.45 27.84
C PRO A 195 -0.02 4.58 26.63
N PHE A 196 1.22 4.64 26.15
CA PHE A 196 1.67 3.78 25.05
C PHE A 196 1.62 2.29 25.43
N LEU A 197 2.11 1.90 26.61
CA LEU A 197 2.08 0.51 27.06
C LEU A 197 0.64 0.03 27.36
N GLU A 198 -0.21 0.88 27.91
CA GLU A 198 -1.63 0.56 28.10
C GLU A 198 -2.36 0.37 26.74
N ASP A 199 -2.00 1.13 25.71
CA ASP A 199 -2.51 0.90 24.35
C ASP A 199 -2.11 -0.49 23.80
N ILE A 200 -0.87 -0.92 24.06
CA ILE A 200 -0.37 -2.25 23.67
C ILE A 200 -1.14 -3.34 24.41
N LYS A 201 -1.24 -3.22 25.74
CA LYS A 201 -1.99 -4.16 26.57
C LYS A 201 -3.46 -4.25 26.17
N LYS A 202 -4.10 -3.13 25.87
CA LYS A 202 -5.48 -3.09 25.38
C LYS A 202 -5.62 -3.75 23.99
N SER A 203 -4.60 -3.63 23.16
CA SER A 203 -4.60 -4.13 21.79
C SER A 203 -4.31 -5.64 21.68
N TYR A 204 -3.49 -6.16 22.59
CA TYR A 204 -2.87 -7.49 22.45
C TYR A 204 -2.95 -8.36 23.71
N GLY A 205 -3.51 -7.86 24.80
CA GLY A 205 -3.56 -8.54 26.10
C GLY A 205 -2.33 -8.26 26.97
N VAL A 206 -2.31 -8.85 28.16
CA VAL A 206 -1.15 -8.79 29.06
C VAL A 206 -0.06 -9.72 28.52
N PRO A 207 1.17 -9.24 28.28
CA PRO A 207 2.30 -10.09 27.90
C PRO A 207 2.59 -11.16 28.97
#